data_AF-G0TZ61-F1
#
_entry.id   AF-G0TZ61-F1
#
_cell.length_a   1.000
_cell.length_b   1.000
_cell.length_c   1.000
_cell.angle_alpha   90.00
_cell.angle_beta   90.00
_cell.angle_gamma   90.00
#
_symmetry.space_group_name_H-M   'P 1'
#
loop_
_entity.id
_entity.type
_entity.pdbx_description
1 polymer ?
#
loop_
_entity_poly.entity_id
_entity_poly.type
_entity_poly.pdbx_seq_one_letter_code
_entity_poly.pdbx_strand_id
1 'polypeptide(L)'
;PVVMSHSLANHLPQAVSVGLQFVRGEMPLRGCIAQSRFHFPFFARGLVSYSAARCCSAVKGGRRIRFCLEALPPNLQGEFDSEENARTMAHLCHRASDETVINVLPSWAHVVLWRCSVCSAQWASRPADRTDPQVAALHSCPECLSQKHSAEQGEGTREKTRYVKRKLADVYPILASQWDACRNAVAHNRVLFESVAHVPLPCAAMVWWRCPHCRIPWKETVDSRVHRFVSQQGNFDHQLTGGHGSSVHTIPLCPTCENRGAHHSELSESENISSTQSTTQEEHPEDKKVLSLENKNNSATVKRFLKDDLLLLAEAQLRPSDDPAMIPLRSDKLMTWKCRRCDYEFVASMASRFVRNEQCPQCSGKKRTPLNLLTIQRPDVLREVARTVRRSKLMSVTIHDDTVLPFVCRTCMSVYRCPVRLRCLLHGQATACPKCQWHRAKLARELAISSSTANASGKPLRLSAIKKHRRYRNRVKESVLLNELRMRDVSLMN
;
A
#
# COMPACT_ATOMS: atom_id res chain seq x y z
N PRO A 1 33.95 -42.83 31.36
CA PRO A 1 34.63 -43.84 30.50
C PRO A 1 33.80 -44.10 29.24
N VAL A 2 34.42 -44.64 28.19
CA VAL A 2 33.86 -44.86 26.84
C VAL A 2 33.58 -43.57 26.07
N VAL A 3 34.53 -43.25 25.19
CA VAL A 3 34.38 -42.35 24.02
C VAL A 3 33.77 -43.16 22.88
N MET A 4 32.90 -42.58 22.06
CA MET A 4 32.74 -42.94 20.65
C MET A 4 32.07 -41.79 19.88
N SER A 5 32.40 -41.66 18.60
CA SER A 5 32.18 -40.47 17.77
C SER A 5 31.49 -40.82 16.45
N HIS A 6 30.42 -40.12 16.09
CA HIS A 6 29.91 -40.03 14.71
C HIS A 6 29.57 -38.56 14.43
N SER A 7 30.28 -37.89 13.51
CA SER A 7 30.17 -37.97 12.05
C SER A 7 28.89 -37.31 11.52
N LEU A 8 29.08 -36.23 10.75
CA LEU A 8 28.04 -35.43 10.10
C LEU A 8 27.67 -36.05 8.75
N ALA A 9 26.39 -36.32 8.52
CA ALA A 9 25.83 -36.59 7.19
C ALA A 9 24.74 -35.57 6.87
N ASN A 10 24.77 -35.02 5.66
CA ASN A 10 23.78 -34.06 5.17
C ASN A 10 22.48 -34.76 4.80
N HIS A 11 21.33 -34.26 5.28
CA HIS A 11 20.04 -34.52 4.64
C HIS A 11 19.20 -33.24 4.56
N LEU A 12 18.68 -32.96 3.38
CA LEU A 12 17.65 -31.95 3.16
C LEU A 12 16.33 -32.42 3.77
N PRO A 13 15.50 -31.54 4.37
CA PRO A 13 14.13 -31.88 4.70
C PRO A 13 13.25 -31.80 3.45
N GLN A 14 12.69 -32.94 3.04
CA GLN A 14 11.56 -32.99 2.11
C GLN A 14 10.28 -32.49 2.80
N ALA A 15 9.30 -32.05 2.01
CA ALA A 15 8.03 -31.53 2.52
C ALA A 15 7.17 -32.65 3.14
N VAL A 16 6.59 -32.38 4.32
CA VAL A 16 5.59 -33.25 4.94
C VAL A 16 4.20 -32.71 4.64
N SER A 17 3.46 -33.44 3.80
CA SER A 17 2.04 -33.25 3.57
C SER A 17 1.23 -33.84 4.73
N VAL A 18 0.53 -32.99 5.50
CA VAL A 18 -0.41 -33.45 6.53
C VAL A 18 -1.81 -33.47 5.93
N GLY A 19 -2.30 -34.67 5.62
CA GLY A 19 -3.69 -34.88 5.23
C GLY A 19 -4.61 -34.74 6.45
N LEU A 20 -5.64 -33.91 6.32
CA LEU A 20 -6.72 -33.80 7.31
C LEU A 20 -7.93 -34.63 6.84
N GLN A 21 -8.26 -35.67 7.60
CA GLN A 21 -9.45 -36.48 7.36
C GLN A 21 -10.71 -35.70 7.74
N PHE A 22 -11.70 -35.68 6.85
CA PHE A 22 -13.03 -35.17 7.14
C PHE A 22 -13.84 -36.20 7.94
N VAL A 23 -14.19 -35.87 9.19
CA VAL A 23 -15.22 -36.58 9.94
C VAL A 23 -16.55 -35.85 9.73
N ARG A 24 -17.55 -36.54 9.18
CA ARG A 24 -18.92 -36.05 9.07
C ARG A 24 -19.61 -36.15 10.43
N GLY A 25 -20.28 -35.09 10.85
CA GLY A 25 -21.27 -35.10 11.93
C GLY A 25 -22.42 -34.18 11.54
N GLU A 26 -23.64 -34.72 11.48
CA GLU A 26 -24.86 -33.98 11.12
C GLU A 26 -25.72 -33.68 12.35
N MET A 27 -26.59 -32.66 12.19
CA MET A 27 -27.79 -32.36 12.99
C MET A 27 -27.63 -31.73 14.39
N PRO A 28 -28.64 -30.98 14.90
CA PRO A 28 -29.60 -30.13 14.17
C PRO A 28 -29.80 -28.71 14.77
N LEU A 29 -30.62 -27.92 14.07
CA LEU A 29 -31.03 -26.55 14.39
C LEU A 29 -31.77 -26.38 15.74
N ARG A 30 -31.47 -25.29 16.46
CA ARG A 30 -32.45 -24.43 17.16
C ARG A 30 -31.92 -22.99 17.19
N GLY A 31 -32.77 -22.03 16.87
CA GLY A 31 -32.36 -20.63 16.64
C GLY A 31 -32.81 -19.65 17.72
N CYS A 32 -32.33 -18.40 17.59
CA CYS A 32 -32.90 -17.19 18.20
C CYS A 32 -32.52 -15.99 17.32
N ILE A 33 -33.45 -15.52 16.48
CA ILE A 33 -33.28 -14.29 15.70
C ILE A 33 -33.84 -13.12 16.51
N ALA A 34 -32.96 -12.29 17.06
CA ALA A 34 -33.36 -11.01 17.64
C ALA A 34 -33.62 -10.00 16.51
N GLN A 35 -34.88 -9.55 16.39
CA GLN A 35 -35.27 -8.55 15.39
C GLN A 35 -34.81 -7.14 15.80
N SER A 36 -33.89 -6.53 15.05
CA SER A 36 -33.67 -5.09 15.09
C SER A 36 -34.44 -4.40 13.95
N ARG A 37 -35.52 -3.71 14.30
CA ARG A 37 -36.33 -2.93 13.36
C ARG A 37 -35.51 -1.74 12.85
N PHE A 38 -35.30 -1.63 11.54
CA PHE A 38 -34.90 -0.38 10.90
C PHE A 38 -36.11 0.25 10.22
N HIS A 39 -36.52 1.42 10.71
CA HIS A 39 -37.52 2.26 10.06
C HIS A 39 -36.94 2.85 8.76
N PHE A 40 -37.59 2.57 7.63
CA PHE A 40 -37.46 3.39 6.43
C PHE A 40 -38.47 4.54 6.50
N PRO A 41 -38.09 5.78 6.13
CA PRO A 41 -39.04 6.90 6.07
C PRO A 41 -39.95 6.77 4.84
N PHE A 42 -41.19 7.24 4.99
CA PHE A 42 -42.15 7.37 3.89
C PHE A 42 -41.60 8.28 2.79
N PHE A 43 -41.62 7.83 1.54
CA PHE A 43 -41.52 8.72 0.38
C PHE A 43 -42.92 9.16 -0.07
N ALA A 44 -43.08 10.47 -0.28
CA ALA A 44 -44.33 11.07 -0.70
C ALA A 44 -44.69 10.68 -2.15
N ARG A 45 -45.99 10.55 -2.43
CA ARG A 45 -46.52 10.34 -3.78
C ARG A 45 -46.33 11.61 -4.63
N GLY A 46 -45.34 11.60 -5.53
CA GLY A 46 -45.23 12.55 -6.63
C GLY A 46 -45.69 11.90 -7.93
N LEU A 47 -46.82 12.35 -8.49
CA LEU A 47 -47.23 11.99 -9.85
C LEU A 47 -46.29 12.71 -10.85
N VAL A 48 -45.53 11.94 -11.62
CA VAL A 48 -44.78 12.46 -12.78
C VAL A 48 -45.07 11.57 -13.99
N SER A 49 -45.32 12.21 -15.13
CA SER A 49 -45.89 11.59 -16.33
C SER A 49 -44.96 10.57 -17.00
N TYR A 50 -45.55 9.52 -17.57
CA TYR A 50 -44.84 8.50 -18.36
C TYR A 50 -44.41 9.05 -19.72
N SER A 51 -43.12 8.89 -20.04
CA SER A 51 -42.61 8.98 -21.42
C SER A 51 -42.29 7.57 -21.91
N ALA A 52 -42.99 7.12 -22.96
CA ALA A 52 -42.89 5.76 -23.46
C ALA A 52 -41.62 5.51 -24.29
N ALA A 53 -40.71 4.67 -23.79
CA ALA A 53 -39.51 4.26 -24.50
C ALA A 53 -39.78 3.05 -25.44
N ARG A 54 -39.91 3.36 -26.74
CA ARG A 54 -39.73 2.51 -27.93
C ARG A 54 -39.96 0.98 -27.78
N CYS A 55 -41.12 0.54 -28.27
CA CYS A 55 -41.34 -0.85 -28.66
C CYS A 55 -40.41 -1.29 -29.80
N CYS A 56 -39.85 -2.50 -29.70
CA CYS A 56 -39.39 -3.27 -30.85
C CYS A 56 -40.12 -4.63 -30.92
N SER A 57 -40.76 -4.84 -32.05
CA SER A 57 -41.25 -6.10 -32.66
C SER A 57 -42.02 -7.12 -31.81
N ALA A 58 -43.24 -7.40 -32.26
CA ALA A 58 -44.03 -8.55 -31.82
C ALA A 58 -43.60 -9.83 -32.58
N VAL A 59 -43.38 -10.91 -31.85
CA VAL A 59 -43.35 -12.29 -32.36
C VAL A 59 -44.34 -13.09 -31.53
N LYS A 60 -45.14 -13.94 -32.18
CA LYS A 60 -46.25 -14.68 -31.56
C LYS A 60 -45.74 -15.84 -30.71
N GLY A 61 -46.37 -16.05 -29.54
CA GLY A 61 -46.50 -17.36 -28.90
C GLY A 61 -45.24 -17.98 -28.27
N GLY A 62 -44.72 -17.38 -27.19
CA GLY A 62 -43.68 -18.00 -26.36
C GLY A 62 -43.64 -17.40 -24.96
N ARG A 63 -43.38 -18.23 -23.94
CA ARG A 63 -43.25 -17.80 -22.53
C ARG A 63 -42.20 -16.71 -22.42
N ARG A 64 -42.57 -15.51 -21.97
CA ARG A 64 -41.71 -14.33 -22.11
C ARG A 64 -41.00 -13.99 -20.80
N ILE A 65 -39.68 -14.09 -20.78
CA ILE A 65 -38.86 -13.50 -19.72
C ILE A 65 -38.56 -12.05 -20.10
N ARG A 66 -38.79 -11.11 -19.18
CA ARG A 66 -38.38 -9.71 -19.30
C ARG A 66 -37.41 -9.38 -18.17
N PHE A 67 -36.27 -8.78 -18.49
CA PHE A 67 -35.34 -8.30 -17.47
C PHE A 67 -35.57 -6.82 -17.17
N CYS A 68 -35.65 -6.46 -15.89
CA CYS A 68 -35.53 -5.07 -15.45
C CYS A 68 -34.08 -4.81 -15.05
N LEU A 69 -33.44 -3.84 -15.71
CA LEU A 69 -32.02 -3.52 -15.58
C LEU A 69 -31.77 -2.16 -14.90
N GLU A 70 -32.82 -1.48 -14.42
CA GLU A 70 -32.75 -0.12 -13.85
C GLU A 70 -31.75 0.01 -12.70
N ALA A 71 -31.55 -1.06 -11.93
CA ALA A 71 -30.59 -1.11 -10.83
C ALA A 71 -29.12 -1.24 -11.28
N LEU A 72 -28.85 -1.61 -12.54
CA LEU A 72 -27.49 -1.71 -13.07
C LEU A 72 -26.98 -0.35 -13.60
N PRO A 73 -25.66 -0.08 -13.55
CA PRO A 73 -25.05 1.06 -14.23
C PRO A 73 -25.40 1.13 -15.73
N PRO A 74 -25.67 2.32 -16.33
CA PRO A 74 -26.14 2.44 -17.72
C PRO A 74 -25.25 1.78 -18.77
N ASN A 75 -23.93 1.79 -18.57
CA ASN A 75 -22.98 1.10 -19.46
C ASN A 75 -23.16 -0.44 -19.41
N LEU A 76 -23.52 -1.00 -18.26
CA LEU A 76 -23.82 -2.42 -18.12
C LEU A 76 -25.21 -2.77 -18.65
N GLN A 77 -26.19 -1.87 -18.53
CA GLN A 77 -27.51 -2.08 -19.16
C GLN A 77 -27.38 -2.30 -20.68
N GLY A 78 -26.53 -1.50 -21.36
CA GLY A 78 -26.27 -1.64 -22.79
C GLY A 78 -25.41 -2.84 -23.20
N GLU A 79 -24.69 -3.47 -22.27
CA GLU A 79 -23.89 -4.69 -22.52
C GLU A 79 -24.63 -5.98 -22.14
N PHE A 80 -25.81 -5.93 -21.51
CA PHE A 80 -26.54 -7.12 -21.05
C PHE A 80 -27.32 -7.79 -22.18
N ASP A 81 -27.00 -9.04 -22.52
CA ASP A 81 -27.67 -9.75 -23.62
C ASP A 81 -29.04 -10.30 -23.17
N SER A 82 -30.07 -9.45 -23.23
CA SER A 82 -31.41 -9.79 -22.73
C SER A 82 -32.05 -10.98 -23.46
N GLU A 83 -31.75 -11.18 -24.73
CA GLU A 83 -32.34 -12.27 -25.52
C GLU A 83 -31.69 -13.61 -25.17
N GLU A 84 -30.36 -13.68 -25.16
CA GLU A 84 -29.65 -14.94 -24.89
C GLU A 84 -29.76 -15.35 -23.40
N ASN A 85 -29.82 -14.38 -22.49
CA ASN A 85 -30.16 -14.66 -21.08
C ASN A 85 -31.60 -15.17 -20.93
N ALA A 86 -32.57 -14.67 -21.69
CA ALA A 86 -33.95 -15.17 -21.62
C ALA A 86 -34.05 -16.63 -22.11
N ARG A 87 -33.30 -16.99 -23.16
CA ARG A 87 -33.18 -18.39 -23.63
C ARG A 87 -32.54 -19.27 -22.57
N THR A 88 -31.40 -18.86 -22.01
CA THR A 88 -30.65 -19.62 -20.99
C THR A 88 -31.47 -19.81 -19.70
N MET A 89 -32.20 -18.78 -19.28
CA MET A 89 -33.00 -18.78 -18.05
C MET A 89 -34.45 -19.25 -18.25
N ALA A 90 -34.82 -19.77 -19.43
CA ALA A 90 -36.18 -20.23 -19.73
C ALA A 90 -36.72 -21.30 -18.75
N HIS A 91 -35.82 -22.02 -18.06
CA HIS A 91 -36.15 -22.98 -17.01
C HIS A 91 -36.73 -22.35 -15.73
N LEU A 92 -36.57 -21.04 -15.52
CA LEU A 92 -37.14 -20.30 -14.38
C LEU A 92 -38.61 -19.90 -14.59
N CYS A 93 -39.16 -20.06 -15.81
CA CYS A 93 -40.58 -19.82 -16.07
C CYS A 93 -41.44 -20.94 -15.46
N HIS A 94 -42.12 -20.65 -14.35
CA HIS A 94 -43.16 -21.54 -13.82
C HIS A 94 -44.34 -21.67 -14.80
N ARG A 95 -44.95 -22.86 -14.83
CA ARG A 95 -45.98 -23.27 -15.82
C ARG A 95 -47.27 -22.43 -15.86
N ALA A 96 -47.45 -21.46 -14.96
CA ALA A 96 -48.72 -20.76 -14.74
C ALA A 96 -48.73 -19.27 -15.18
N SER A 97 -47.61 -18.70 -15.61
CA SER A 97 -47.52 -17.29 -16.03
C SER A 97 -47.01 -17.15 -17.47
N ASP A 98 -47.73 -16.38 -18.30
CA ASP A 98 -47.30 -16.06 -19.67
C ASP A 98 -46.05 -15.16 -19.71
N GLU A 99 -45.85 -14.35 -18.68
CA GLU A 99 -44.74 -13.40 -18.57
C GLU A 99 -44.10 -13.44 -17.18
N THR A 100 -42.76 -13.47 -17.13
CA THR A 100 -41.96 -13.47 -15.90
C THR A 100 -40.98 -12.30 -15.94
N VAL A 101 -41.08 -11.37 -14.98
CA VAL A 101 -40.18 -10.22 -14.88
C VAL A 101 -39.09 -10.51 -13.85
N ILE A 102 -37.82 -10.39 -14.25
CA ILE A 102 -36.64 -10.63 -13.41
C ILE A 102 -35.89 -9.31 -13.20
N ASN A 103 -35.79 -8.87 -11.95
CA ASN A 103 -35.06 -7.64 -11.59
C ASN A 103 -33.57 -7.97 -11.37
N VAL A 104 -32.70 -7.52 -12.27
CA VAL A 104 -31.26 -7.79 -12.20
C VAL A 104 -30.57 -6.76 -11.30
N LEU A 105 -30.07 -7.21 -10.15
CA LEU A 105 -29.38 -6.36 -9.18
C LEU A 105 -27.86 -6.29 -9.45
N PRO A 106 -27.17 -5.21 -9.05
CA PRO A 106 -25.70 -5.15 -9.08
C PRO A 106 -25.04 -6.31 -8.35
N SER A 107 -25.58 -6.72 -7.21
CA SER A 107 -25.07 -7.83 -6.37
C SER A 107 -25.40 -9.24 -6.90
N TRP A 108 -25.96 -9.37 -8.11
CA TRP A 108 -26.40 -10.65 -8.66
C TRP A 108 -25.22 -11.62 -8.86
N ALA A 109 -25.30 -12.77 -8.20
CA ALA A 109 -24.22 -13.75 -8.10
C ALA A 109 -24.25 -14.85 -9.19
N HIS A 110 -25.34 -14.97 -9.95
CA HIS A 110 -25.37 -15.89 -11.07
C HIS A 110 -24.64 -15.30 -12.28
N VAL A 111 -24.04 -16.18 -13.07
CA VAL A 111 -23.39 -15.82 -14.33
C VAL A 111 -24.47 -15.48 -15.35
N VAL A 112 -24.29 -14.36 -16.05
CA VAL A 112 -25.16 -13.92 -17.15
C VAL A 112 -24.30 -13.67 -18.40
N LEU A 113 -24.94 -13.68 -19.57
CA LEU A 113 -24.31 -13.40 -20.84
C LEU A 113 -24.32 -11.90 -21.13
N TRP A 114 -23.20 -11.42 -21.65
CA TRP A 114 -22.96 -10.03 -22.01
C TRP A 114 -22.53 -9.96 -23.47
N ARG A 115 -22.81 -8.84 -24.12
CA ARG A 115 -22.46 -8.54 -25.51
C ARG A 115 -21.76 -7.19 -25.57
N CYS A 116 -20.60 -7.12 -26.21
CA CYS A 116 -19.82 -5.88 -26.25
C CYS A 116 -20.45 -4.88 -27.21
N SER A 117 -20.69 -3.65 -26.76
CA SER A 117 -21.10 -2.54 -27.62
C SER A 117 -20.05 -2.13 -28.67
N VAL A 118 -18.78 -2.52 -28.49
CA VAL A 118 -17.66 -2.17 -29.39
C VAL A 118 -17.40 -3.27 -30.43
N CYS A 119 -17.21 -4.51 -29.99
CA CYS A 119 -16.81 -5.62 -30.88
C CYS A 119 -17.90 -6.69 -31.10
N SER A 120 -19.07 -6.54 -30.49
CA SER A 120 -20.19 -7.51 -30.54
C SER A 120 -19.90 -8.93 -30.04
N ALA A 121 -18.70 -9.21 -29.54
CA ALA A 121 -18.37 -10.47 -28.90
C ALA A 121 -19.29 -10.75 -27.71
N GLN A 122 -19.57 -12.03 -27.44
CA GLN A 122 -20.34 -12.48 -26.28
C GLN A 122 -19.42 -13.15 -25.24
N TRP A 123 -19.65 -12.91 -23.95
CA TRP A 123 -18.97 -13.61 -22.86
C TRP A 123 -19.88 -13.75 -21.64
N ALA A 124 -19.53 -14.70 -20.77
CA ALA A 124 -20.25 -14.98 -19.54
C ALA A 124 -19.54 -14.35 -18.34
N SER A 125 -20.24 -13.59 -17.48
CA SER A 125 -19.70 -13.09 -16.20
C SER A 125 -20.82 -12.66 -15.24
N ARG A 126 -20.52 -12.46 -13.95
CA ARG A 126 -21.51 -12.04 -12.95
C ARG A 126 -21.68 -10.51 -12.93
N PRO A 127 -22.91 -9.97 -12.78
CA PRO A 127 -23.11 -8.55 -12.50
C PRO A 127 -22.35 -8.07 -11.25
N ALA A 128 -22.24 -8.91 -10.21
CA ALA A 128 -21.46 -8.59 -9.00
C ALA A 128 -19.98 -8.32 -9.29
N ASP A 129 -19.36 -9.15 -10.13
CA ASP A 129 -17.93 -9.01 -10.47
C ASP A 129 -17.69 -7.84 -11.44
N ARG A 130 -18.70 -7.45 -12.23
CA ARG A 130 -18.64 -6.29 -13.14
C ARG A 130 -19.02 -4.95 -12.51
N THR A 131 -19.67 -4.96 -11.35
CA THR A 131 -20.00 -3.75 -10.59
C THR A 131 -18.99 -3.43 -9.49
N ASP A 132 -18.21 -4.42 -9.03
CA ASP A 132 -17.09 -4.21 -8.11
C ASP A 132 -15.87 -3.56 -8.81
N PRO A 133 -15.48 -2.31 -8.49
CA PRO A 133 -14.36 -1.63 -9.13
C PRO A 133 -13.01 -2.35 -9.02
N GLN A 134 -12.86 -3.26 -8.04
CA GLN A 134 -11.66 -4.03 -7.81
C GLN A 134 -11.41 -5.08 -8.91
N VAL A 135 -12.48 -5.64 -9.48
CA VAL A 135 -12.41 -6.80 -10.41
C VAL A 135 -13.18 -6.60 -11.72
N ALA A 136 -13.95 -5.51 -11.87
CA ALA A 136 -14.70 -5.20 -13.09
C ALA A 136 -13.82 -5.08 -14.35
N ALA A 137 -12.59 -4.58 -14.20
CA ALA A 137 -11.64 -4.47 -15.31
C ALA A 137 -11.25 -5.84 -15.89
N LEU A 138 -11.09 -6.86 -15.03
CA LEU A 138 -10.79 -8.24 -15.42
C LEU A 138 -12.00 -8.90 -16.09
N HIS A 139 -13.21 -8.64 -15.59
CA HIS A 139 -14.47 -9.19 -16.14
C HIS A 139 -15.05 -8.34 -17.29
N SER A 140 -14.23 -7.48 -17.90
CA SER A 140 -14.60 -6.71 -19.09
C SER A 140 -14.39 -7.54 -20.38
N CYS A 141 -14.87 -7.05 -21.52
CA CYS A 141 -14.89 -7.83 -22.77
C CYS A 141 -13.51 -8.45 -23.11
N PRO A 142 -13.38 -9.79 -23.20
CA PRO A 142 -12.10 -10.46 -23.40
C PRO A 142 -11.47 -10.15 -24.77
N GLU A 143 -12.26 -10.06 -25.83
CA GLU A 143 -11.77 -9.71 -27.17
C GLU A 143 -11.15 -8.30 -27.24
N CYS A 144 -11.74 -7.32 -26.56
CA CYS A 144 -11.17 -5.97 -26.45
C CYS A 144 -9.91 -5.89 -25.58
N LEU A 145 -9.61 -6.93 -24.79
CA LEU A 145 -8.40 -7.06 -23.96
C LEU A 145 -7.31 -7.90 -24.63
N SER A 146 -7.69 -8.86 -25.50
CA SER A 146 -6.77 -9.78 -26.19
C SER A 146 -6.14 -9.16 -27.43
N GLN A 147 -6.83 -8.24 -28.11
CA GLN A 147 -6.32 -7.57 -29.31
C GLN A 147 -5.00 -6.83 -29.03
N LYS A 148 -3.91 -7.37 -29.59
CA LYS A 148 -2.60 -6.73 -29.60
C LYS A 148 -2.61 -5.55 -30.58
N HIS A 149 -1.78 -4.55 -30.32
CA HIS A 149 -1.37 -3.60 -31.33
C HIS A 149 -0.58 -4.36 -32.42
N SER A 150 -1.23 -4.69 -33.53
CA SER A 150 -0.54 -5.07 -34.77
C SER A 150 0.01 -3.80 -35.41
N ALA A 151 1.26 -3.48 -35.09
CA ALA A 151 2.04 -2.45 -35.77
C ALA A 151 2.59 -3.03 -37.09
N GLU A 152 1.70 -3.27 -38.06
CA GLU A 152 2.08 -3.62 -39.43
C GLU A 152 1.51 -2.58 -40.39
N GLN A 153 2.40 -1.98 -41.17
CA GLN A 153 2.04 -1.10 -42.27
C GLN A 153 1.43 -1.95 -43.39
N GLY A 154 0.13 -1.80 -43.62
CA GLY A 154 -0.56 -2.35 -44.78
C GLY A 154 -1.37 -1.25 -45.44
N GLU A 155 -0.95 -0.82 -46.62
CA GLU A 155 -1.67 0.20 -47.39
C GLU A 155 -3.04 -0.32 -47.85
N GLY A 156 -4.04 0.57 -47.86
CA GLY A 156 -5.18 0.43 -48.77
C GLY A 156 -6.33 -0.48 -48.34
N THR A 157 -6.97 -0.20 -47.20
CA THR A 157 -8.45 -0.20 -47.12
C THR A 157 -8.93 0.60 -45.92
N ARG A 158 -10.16 1.12 -45.95
CA ARG A 158 -10.76 1.95 -44.88
C ARG A 158 -10.90 1.16 -43.57
N GLU A 159 -9.86 1.17 -42.74
CA GLU A 159 -9.94 0.61 -41.39
C GLU A 159 -10.91 1.41 -40.53
N LYS A 160 -11.97 0.75 -40.07
CA LYS A 160 -12.75 1.23 -38.94
C LYS A 160 -11.83 1.26 -37.73
N THR A 161 -11.59 2.43 -37.15
CA THR A 161 -10.77 2.63 -35.95
C THR A 161 -11.24 1.75 -34.80
N ARG A 162 -10.62 0.57 -34.65
CA ARG A 162 -10.95 -0.40 -33.60
C ARG A 162 -10.50 0.16 -32.25
N TYR A 163 -11.44 0.26 -31.32
CA TYR A 163 -11.16 0.68 -29.95
C TYR A 163 -10.47 -0.45 -29.18
N VAL A 164 -9.15 -0.36 -29.06
CA VAL A 164 -8.30 -1.31 -28.32
C VAL A 164 -8.07 -0.79 -26.90
N LYS A 165 -8.29 -1.63 -25.88
CA LYS A 165 -7.92 -1.28 -24.50
C LYS A 165 -6.41 -1.39 -24.33
N ARG A 166 -5.74 -0.25 -24.09
CA ARG A 166 -4.29 -0.21 -23.83
C ARG A 166 -3.97 -0.79 -22.44
N LYS A 167 -2.76 -1.29 -22.25
CA LYS A 167 -2.29 -1.86 -20.98
C LYS A 167 -1.43 -0.87 -20.19
N LEU A 168 -1.43 -0.99 -18.87
CA LEU A 168 -0.69 -0.09 -17.97
C LEU A 168 0.81 -0.10 -18.24
N ALA A 169 1.41 -1.28 -18.44
CA ALA A 169 2.85 -1.42 -18.68
C ALA A 169 3.29 -0.78 -20.01
N ASP A 170 2.46 -0.93 -21.05
CA ASP A 170 2.75 -0.46 -22.41
C ASP A 170 2.68 1.08 -22.50
N VAL A 171 1.75 1.72 -21.77
CA VAL A 171 1.54 3.17 -21.80
C VAL A 171 2.35 3.91 -20.73
N TYR A 172 2.48 3.33 -19.52
CA TYR A 172 3.11 3.98 -18.36
C TYR A 172 4.15 3.07 -17.69
N PRO A 173 5.27 2.73 -18.37
CA PRO A 173 6.28 1.82 -17.84
C PRO A 173 6.89 2.30 -16.51
N ILE A 174 7.03 3.61 -16.32
CA ILE A 174 7.56 4.20 -15.07
C ILE A 174 6.59 3.94 -13.90
N LEU A 175 5.28 4.01 -14.10
CA LEU A 175 4.30 3.63 -13.08
C LEU A 175 4.32 2.12 -12.86
N ALA A 176 4.33 1.32 -13.92
CA ALA A 176 4.34 -0.15 -13.84
C ALA A 176 5.56 -0.68 -13.06
N SER A 177 6.72 -0.02 -13.16
CA SER A 177 7.93 -0.36 -12.38
C SER A 177 7.76 -0.29 -10.85
N GLN A 178 6.70 0.39 -10.37
CA GLN A 178 6.42 0.60 -8.94
C GLN A 178 5.39 -0.40 -8.38
N TRP A 179 4.95 -1.37 -9.18
CA TRP A 179 4.01 -2.40 -8.76
C TRP A 179 4.59 -3.33 -7.68
N ASP A 180 3.94 -3.48 -6.52
CA ASP A 180 4.39 -4.42 -5.49
C ASP A 180 3.82 -5.82 -5.77
N ALA A 181 4.47 -6.57 -6.67
CA ALA A 181 4.05 -7.90 -7.08
C ALA A 181 3.84 -8.86 -5.90
N CYS A 182 4.72 -8.83 -4.90
CA CYS A 182 4.65 -9.69 -3.72
C CYS A 182 3.39 -9.41 -2.87
N ARG A 183 2.95 -8.15 -2.77
CA ARG A 183 1.70 -7.80 -2.07
C ARG A 183 0.47 -8.06 -2.91
N ASN A 184 0.52 -7.74 -4.20
CA ASN A 184 -0.62 -7.92 -5.09
C ASN A 184 -0.96 -9.40 -5.32
N ALA A 185 0.04 -10.29 -5.28
CA ALA A 185 -0.17 -11.74 -5.31
C ALA A 185 -0.91 -12.33 -4.07
N VAL A 186 -1.10 -11.55 -3.00
CA VAL A 186 -1.86 -12.01 -1.83
C VAL A 186 -3.35 -11.94 -2.14
N ALA A 187 -4.01 -13.10 -2.29
CA ALA A 187 -5.43 -13.22 -2.66
C ALA A 187 -6.40 -12.33 -1.85
N HIS A 188 -6.13 -12.11 -0.56
CA HIS A 188 -6.92 -11.21 0.31
C HIS A 188 -6.98 -9.75 -0.20
N ASN A 189 -6.02 -9.29 -1.00
CA ASN A 189 -6.05 -7.97 -1.63
C ASN A 189 -6.98 -7.91 -2.86
N ARG A 190 -7.50 -9.06 -3.34
CA ARG A 190 -8.39 -9.18 -4.51
C ARG A 190 -7.81 -8.52 -5.78
N VAL A 191 -6.48 -8.48 -5.93
CA VAL A 191 -5.81 -8.03 -7.16
C VAL A 191 -5.62 -9.26 -8.05
N LEU A 192 -6.58 -9.50 -8.95
CA LEU A 192 -6.66 -10.74 -9.74
C LEU A 192 -5.89 -10.68 -11.08
N PHE A 193 -4.90 -9.79 -11.19
CA PHE A 193 -4.02 -9.71 -12.35
C PHE A 193 -2.76 -10.54 -12.12
N GLU A 194 -2.43 -11.42 -13.08
CA GLU A 194 -1.22 -12.23 -13.05
C GLU A 194 0.06 -11.37 -13.03
N SER A 195 0.09 -10.29 -13.79
CA SER A 195 1.21 -9.36 -13.85
C SER A 195 0.74 -7.94 -14.17
N VAL A 196 1.62 -6.95 -13.95
CA VAL A 196 1.37 -5.55 -14.30
C VAL A 196 1.15 -5.32 -15.82
N ALA A 197 1.67 -6.22 -16.66
CA ALA A 197 1.45 -6.20 -18.11
C ALA A 197 0.02 -6.62 -18.51
N HIS A 198 -0.72 -7.27 -17.63
CA HIS A 198 -2.12 -7.67 -17.86
C HIS A 198 -3.15 -6.68 -17.30
N VAL A 199 -2.72 -5.58 -16.67
CA VAL A 199 -3.60 -4.54 -16.15
C VAL A 199 -4.08 -3.65 -17.32
N PRO A 200 -5.38 -3.63 -17.67
CA PRO A 200 -5.89 -2.77 -18.73
C PRO A 200 -6.08 -1.33 -18.24
N LEU A 201 -6.27 -0.41 -19.17
CA LEU A 201 -6.69 0.96 -18.90
C LEU A 201 -8.05 1.25 -19.59
N PRO A 202 -8.99 1.96 -18.94
CA PRO A 202 -8.95 2.38 -17.53
C PRO A 202 -9.15 1.21 -16.55
N CYS A 203 -8.65 1.36 -15.32
CA CYS A 203 -8.80 0.35 -14.25
C CYS A 203 -8.89 1.00 -12.87
N ALA A 204 -10.03 0.83 -12.20
CA ALA A 204 -10.30 1.41 -10.88
C ALA A 204 -9.78 0.55 -9.71
N ALA A 205 -9.11 -0.58 -9.97
CA ALA A 205 -8.68 -1.50 -8.92
C ALA A 205 -7.69 -0.85 -7.94
N MET A 206 -7.92 -1.07 -6.64
CA MET A 206 -7.02 -0.67 -5.56
C MET A 206 -5.87 -1.68 -5.47
N VAL A 207 -4.64 -1.21 -5.70
CA VAL A 207 -3.45 -2.08 -5.75
C VAL A 207 -2.36 -1.56 -4.84
N TRP A 208 -1.42 -2.44 -4.47
CA TRP A 208 -0.21 -2.07 -3.76
C TRP A 208 0.88 -1.61 -4.72
N TRP A 209 1.47 -0.47 -4.39
CA TRP A 209 2.64 0.11 -5.03
C TRP A 209 3.80 0.15 -4.03
N ARG A 210 5.03 0.29 -4.52
CA ARG A 210 6.25 0.39 -3.72
C ARG A 210 7.17 1.49 -4.23
N CYS A 211 7.57 2.39 -3.33
CA CYS A 211 8.23 3.62 -3.73
C CYS A 211 9.68 3.35 -4.15
N PRO A 212 10.16 3.81 -5.32
CA PRO A 212 11.56 3.61 -5.71
C PRO A 212 12.52 4.31 -4.73
N HIS A 213 12.14 5.49 -4.22
CA HIS A 213 12.90 6.28 -3.26
C HIS A 213 12.86 5.68 -1.84
N CYS A 214 11.74 5.79 -1.12
CA CYS A 214 11.69 5.41 0.31
C CYS A 214 11.40 3.92 0.56
N ARG A 215 11.15 3.11 -0.49
CA ARG A 215 10.83 1.66 -0.45
C ARG A 215 9.59 1.27 0.39
N ILE A 216 8.89 2.24 0.97
CA ILE A 216 7.62 2.06 1.68
C ILE A 216 6.51 1.73 0.67
N PRO A 217 5.68 0.71 0.93
CA PRO A 217 4.52 0.39 0.12
C PRO A 217 3.28 1.20 0.53
N TRP A 218 2.39 1.44 -0.41
CA TRP A 218 1.09 2.07 -0.18
C TRP A 218 0.02 1.52 -1.14
N LYS A 219 -1.26 1.66 -0.76
CA LYS A 219 -2.42 1.39 -1.58
C LYS A 219 -2.90 2.65 -2.30
N GLU A 220 -3.22 2.51 -3.58
CA GLU A 220 -3.81 3.55 -4.43
C GLU A 220 -4.45 2.88 -5.66
N THR A 221 -5.53 3.45 -6.21
CA THR A 221 -6.13 2.88 -7.44
C THR A 221 -5.27 3.17 -8.66
N VAL A 222 -5.28 2.27 -9.65
CA VAL A 222 -4.53 2.47 -10.90
C VAL A 222 -4.99 3.75 -11.60
N ASP A 223 -6.29 3.96 -11.75
CA ASP A 223 -6.88 5.14 -12.38
C ASP A 223 -6.47 6.46 -11.72
N SER A 224 -6.60 6.59 -10.39
CA SER A 224 -6.22 7.83 -9.68
C SER A 224 -4.72 8.12 -9.73
N ARG A 225 -3.88 7.08 -9.79
CA ARG A 225 -2.43 7.22 -9.96
C ARG A 225 -2.05 7.67 -11.36
N VAL A 226 -2.67 7.06 -12.39
CA VAL A 226 -2.50 7.47 -13.80
C VAL A 226 -2.95 8.91 -13.98
N HIS A 227 -4.13 9.27 -13.48
CA HIS A 227 -4.63 10.64 -13.55
C HIS A 227 -3.66 11.63 -12.90
N ARG A 228 -3.17 11.37 -11.67
CA ARG A 228 -2.20 12.27 -11.02
C ARG A 228 -0.90 12.40 -11.82
N PHE A 229 -0.39 11.32 -12.39
CA PHE A 229 0.82 11.36 -13.21
C PHE A 229 0.63 12.22 -14.47
N VAL A 230 -0.49 12.07 -15.19
CA VAL A 230 -0.82 12.89 -16.36
C VAL A 230 -1.03 14.36 -15.97
N SER A 231 -1.71 14.65 -14.85
CA SER A 231 -1.84 16.02 -14.34
C SER A 231 -0.50 16.65 -13.93
N GLN A 232 0.45 15.85 -13.43
CA GLN A 232 1.81 16.34 -13.15
C GLN A 232 2.53 16.69 -14.46
N GLN A 233 2.48 15.83 -15.48
CA GLN A 233 3.13 16.09 -16.79
C GLN A 233 2.60 17.38 -17.46
N GLY A 234 1.27 17.54 -17.57
CA GLY A 234 0.67 18.72 -18.21
C GLY A 234 1.00 20.06 -17.54
N ASN A 235 1.32 20.05 -16.24
CA ASN A 235 1.78 21.25 -15.53
C ASN A 235 3.24 21.62 -15.87
N PHE A 236 4.08 20.67 -16.31
CA PHE A 236 5.46 20.94 -16.74
C PHE A 236 5.51 21.46 -18.18
N ASP A 237 4.69 20.92 -19.09
CA ASP A 237 4.65 21.36 -20.49
C ASP A 237 4.27 22.86 -20.61
N HIS A 238 3.40 23.35 -19.71
CA HIS A 238 3.06 24.77 -19.60
C HIS A 238 4.15 25.68 -18.99
N GLN A 239 5.19 25.12 -18.36
CA GLN A 239 6.31 25.89 -17.81
C GLN A 239 7.50 25.99 -18.79
N LEU A 240 7.58 25.10 -19.79
CA LEU A 240 8.68 25.04 -20.76
C LEU A 240 8.50 25.95 -21.99
N THR A 241 7.48 26.81 -22.02
CA THR A 241 7.30 27.82 -23.09
C THR A 241 8.30 28.98 -23.01
N GLY A 242 9.32 28.90 -22.13
CA GLY A 242 10.35 29.92 -21.94
C GLY A 242 11.77 29.34 -21.87
N GLY A 243 12.34 28.97 -23.01
CA GLY A 243 13.80 28.88 -23.23
C GLY A 243 14.53 27.62 -22.73
N HIS A 244 15.32 27.02 -23.62
CA HIS A 244 16.27 25.92 -23.39
C HIS A 244 15.71 24.61 -22.81
N GLY A 245 15.44 23.66 -23.71
CA GLY A 245 15.03 22.31 -23.37
C GLY A 245 16.16 21.47 -22.76
N SER A 246 16.12 21.29 -21.44
CA SER A 246 16.61 20.07 -20.80
C SER A 246 15.40 19.26 -20.34
N SER A 247 15.31 18.00 -20.78
CA SER A 247 14.16 17.14 -20.47
C SER A 247 14.20 16.66 -19.02
N VAL A 248 13.68 17.47 -18.09
CA VAL A 248 13.57 17.10 -16.68
C VAL A 248 12.50 16.02 -16.52
N HIS A 249 12.92 14.76 -16.61
CA HIS A 249 12.05 13.61 -16.40
C HIS A 249 11.58 13.53 -14.94
N THR A 250 10.37 14.04 -14.68
CA THR A 250 9.73 13.95 -13.36
C THR A 250 9.46 12.48 -13.01
N ILE A 251 10.19 11.95 -12.03
CA ILE A 251 10.00 10.58 -11.54
C ILE A 251 8.77 10.57 -10.60
N PRO A 252 7.69 9.84 -10.91
CA PRO A 252 6.54 9.74 -10.01
C PRO A 252 6.95 8.99 -8.73
N LEU A 253 6.56 9.50 -7.56
CA LEU A 253 6.89 8.88 -6.27
C LEU A 253 5.63 8.47 -5.50
N CYS A 254 5.82 8.01 -4.26
CA CYS A 254 4.69 7.79 -3.36
C CYS A 254 4.21 9.12 -2.75
N PRO A 255 2.93 9.24 -2.39
CA PRO A 255 2.35 10.46 -1.77
C PRO A 255 3.18 11.07 -0.63
N THR A 256 3.84 10.23 0.18
CA THR A 256 4.68 10.69 1.30
C THR A 256 6.01 11.32 0.86
N CYS A 257 6.57 10.92 -0.28
CA CYS A 257 7.74 11.57 -0.88
C CYS A 257 7.33 12.81 -1.69
N GLU A 258 6.19 12.74 -2.39
CA GLU A 258 5.61 13.88 -3.13
C GLU A 258 5.40 15.07 -2.18
N ASN A 259 4.72 14.83 -1.04
CA ASN A 259 4.52 15.83 0.04
C ASN A 259 5.81 16.31 0.75
N ARG A 260 6.99 15.79 0.38
CA ARG A 260 8.30 16.23 0.89
C ARG A 260 9.13 16.96 -0.16
N GLY A 261 8.58 17.21 -1.36
CA GLY A 261 9.30 17.88 -2.45
C GLY A 261 10.35 17.02 -3.15
N ALA A 262 10.37 15.69 -2.95
CA ALA A 262 11.39 14.80 -3.50
C ALA A 262 11.26 14.54 -5.03
N HIS A 263 10.58 15.42 -5.77
CA HIS A 263 10.23 15.27 -7.18
C HIS A 263 11.41 15.48 -8.14
N HIS A 264 12.49 16.13 -7.68
CA HIS A 264 13.60 16.56 -8.52
C HIS A 264 14.88 15.82 -8.14
N SER A 265 15.45 15.13 -9.12
CA SER A 265 16.87 14.77 -9.10
C SER A 265 17.60 15.88 -9.85
N GLU A 266 17.84 17.01 -9.18
CA GLU A 266 18.86 17.95 -9.65
C GLU A 266 20.21 17.22 -9.60
N LEU A 267 20.67 16.79 -10.78
CA LEU A 267 22.06 16.42 -10.98
C LEU A 267 22.86 17.72 -10.95
N SER A 268 23.13 18.23 -9.75
CA SER A 268 24.10 19.30 -9.57
C SER A 268 25.46 18.76 -10.02
N GLU A 269 25.93 19.22 -11.17
CA GLU A 269 27.29 19.01 -11.61
C GLU A 269 28.25 19.54 -10.54
N SER A 270 29.39 18.87 -10.41
CA SER A 270 30.33 19.09 -9.31
C SER A 270 31.02 20.45 -9.43
N GLU A 271 30.58 21.44 -8.64
CA GLU A 271 31.36 22.66 -8.42
C GLU A 271 32.27 22.53 -7.18
N ASN A 272 33.52 22.95 -7.37
CA ASN A 272 34.59 22.81 -6.39
C ASN A 272 34.38 23.73 -5.17
N ILE A 273 34.15 23.15 -3.99
CA ILE A 273 34.33 23.88 -2.73
C ILE A 273 35.83 23.96 -2.43
N SER A 274 36.48 25.00 -2.95
CA SER A 274 37.83 25.38 -2.54
C SER A 274 37.79 26.05 -1.16
N SER A 275 38.83 25.81 -0.38
CA SER A 275 38.90 26.18 1.03
C SER A 275 39.38 27.62 1.27
N THR A 276 38.67 28.37 2.11
CA THR A 276 39.25 29.45 2.94
C THR A 276 38.65 29.43 4.35
N GLN A 277 39.50 29.71 5.34
CA GLN A 277 39.18 29.70 6.77
C GLN A 277 38.97 31.13 7.31
N SER A 278 38.67 31.23 8.62
CA SER A 278 38.66 32.43 9.50
C SER A 278 37.32 33.16 9.66
N THR A 279 36.90 33.67 10.84
CA THR A 279 37.30 33.38 12.24
C THR A 279 36.15 33.76 13.20
N THR A 280 36.18 33.17 14.40
CA THR A 280 35.31 33.39 15.57
C THR A 280 35.08 34.85 16.02
N GLN A 281 33.86 35.16 16.52
CA GLN A 281 33.65 35.92 17.76
C GLN A 281 32.19 35.83 18.28
N GLU A 282 32.00 36.22 19.54
CA GLU A 282 30.79 36.07 20.36
C GLU A 282 30.45 37.42 21.09
N GLU A 283 29.33 37.64 21.80
CA GLU A 283 28.35 36.73 22.40
C GLU A 283 26.94 37.36 22.59
N HIS A 284 25.89 36.52 22.55
CA HIS A 284 24.67 36.61 23.39
C HIS A 284 23.58 37.73 23.18
N PRO A 285 22.40 37.70 23.87
CA PRO A 285 21.12 37.74 23.14
C PRO A 285 20.12 38.84 23.57
N GLU A 286 19.21 39.20 22.66
CA GLU A 286 17.76 39.34 22.89
C GLU A 286 17.12 39.94 21.62
N ASP A 287 16.23 39.20 20.94
CA ASP A 287 14.86 39.70 20.71
C ASP A 287 13.93 38.68 20.05
N LYS A 288 12.63 38.76 20.39
CA LYS A 288 11.59 37.89 19.81
C LYS A 288 11.03 38.50 18.53
N LYS A 289 11.37 37.93 17.37
CA LYS A 289 10.55 38.15 16.16
C LYS A 289 10.31 36.86 15.39
N VAL A 290 9.03 36.49 15.29
CA VAL A 290 8.55 35.37 14.48
C VAL A 290 8.76 35.72 13.01
N LEU A 291 9.83 35.21 12.42
CA LEU A 291 10.06 35.31 10.98
C LEU A 291 9.48 34.07 10.29
N SER A 292 8.36 34.28 9.62
CA SER A 292 7.76 33.35 8.68
C SER A 292 8.73 33.09 7.52
N LEU A 293 9.36 31.92 7.52
CA LEU A 293 10.07 31.37 6.36
C LEU A 293 9.06 30.97 5.26
N GLU A 294 8.51 31.97 4.59
CA GLU A 294 7.80 31.79 3.33
C GLU A 294 8.83 31.49 2.24
N ASN A 295 9.02 30.20 1.97
CA ASN A 295 9.93 29.73 0.93
C ASN A 295 9.35 30.05 -0.45
N LYS A 296 9.64 31.26 -0.95
CA LYS A 296 9.36 31.65 -2.34
C LYS A 296 10.28 30.87 -3.27
N ASN A 297 9.74 29.86 -3.95
CA ASN A 297 9.99 29.60 -5.37
C ASN A 297 9.19 28.39 -5.87
N ASN A 298 8.19 28.71 -6.70
CA ASN A 298 7.51 27.95 -7.76
C ASN A 298 6.02 28.30 -7.75
N SER A 299 5.40 28.29 -8.94
CA SER A 299 4.00 28.68 -9.15
C SER A 299 3.04 27.65 -8.56
N ALA A 300 2.94 27.65 -7.22
CA ALA A 300 2.07 26.78 -6.47
C ALA A 300 0.68 27.40 -6.41
N THR A 301 -0.25 26.86 -7.19
CA THR A 301 -1.68 27.16 -7.07
C THR A 301 -2.11 26.95 -5.61
N VAL A 302 -2.62 28.02 -4.99
CA VAL A 302 -2.98 27.99 -3.56
C VAL A 302 -4.14 27.01 -3.39
N LYS A 303 -3.86 25.81 -2.90
CA LYS A 303 -4.86 24.82 -2.52
C LYS A 303 -5.78 25.41 -1.44
N ARG A 304 -7.08 25.49 -1.72
CA ARG A 304 -8.10 26.06 -0.81
C ARG A 304 -9.05 24.98 -0.29
N PHE A 305 -9.47 24.06 -1.14
CA PHE A 305 -10.48 23.05 -0.87
C PHE A 305 -9.93 21.62 -1.02
N LEU A 306 -10.63 20.64 -0.44
CA LEU A 306 -10.21 19.24 -0.45
C LEU A 306 -10.00 18.69 -1.88
N LYS A 307 -10.81 19.12 -2.86
CA LYS A 307 -10.61 18.76 -4.28
C LYS A 307 -9.24 19.18 -4.84
N ASP A 308 -8.63 20.25 -4.31
CA ASP A 308 -7.35 20.78 -4.79
C ASP A 308 -6.15 19.95 -4.29
N ASP A 309 -6.37 19.08 -3.29
CA ASP A 309 -5.38 18.15 -2.78
C ASP A 309 -5.79 16.70 -3.03
N LEU A 310 -5.45 16.20 -4.23
CA LEU A 310 -5.69 14.81 -4.65
C LEU A 310 -5.08 13.76 -3.70
N LEU A 311 -4.06 14.13 -2.90
CA LEU A 311 -3.42 13.22 -1.98
C LEU A 311 -4.24 13.07 -0.68
N LEU A 312 -4.77 14.17 -0.15
CA LEU A 312 -5.74 14.11 0.96
C LEU A 312 -7.09 13.54 0.51
N LEU A 313 -7.58 13.92 -0.68
CA LEU A 313 -8.87 13.46 -1.21
C LEU A 313 -8.94 11.93 -1.29
N ALA A 314 -7.89 11.27 -1.81
CA ALA A 314 -7.86 9.81 -1.90
C ALA A 314 -7.54 9.09 -0.55
N GLU A 315 -7.32 9.82 0.55
CA GLU A 315 -7.36 9.25 1.92
C GLU A 315 -8.68 9.52 2.65
N ALA A 316 -9.48 10.48 2.19
CA ALA A 316 -10.75 10.83 2.81
C ALA A 316 -11.81 9.76 2.54
N GLN A 317 -12.54 9.36 3.58
CA GLN A 317 -13.77 8.58 3.46
C GLN A 317 -14.94 9.55 3.52
N LEU A 318 -15.29 10.12 2.36
CA LEU A 318 -16.40 11.05 2.20
C LEU A 318 -17.74 10.34 2.43
N ARG A 319 -18.68 11.01 3.11
CA ARG A 319 -20.08 10.57 3.15
C ARG A 319 -20.79 11.04 1.86
N PRO A 320 -21.92 10.43 1.45
CA PRO A 320 -22.65 10.86 0.26
C PRO A 320 -23.08 12.34 0.23
N SER A 321 -23.17 12.98 1.40
CA SER A 321 -23.51 14.41 1.55
C SER A 321 -22.30 15.36 1.58
N ASP A 322 -21.07 14.84 1.54
CA ASP A 322 -19.85 15.66 1.66
C ASP A 322 -19.29 16.02 0.27
N ASP A 323 -19.50 17.26 -0.18
CA ASP A 323 -18.87 17.77 -1.41
C ASP A 323 -17.41 18.21 -1.16
N PRO A 324 -16.40 17.55 -1.76
CA PRO A 324 -14.99 17.93 -1.61
C PRO A 324 -14.63 19.27 -2.26
N ALA A 325 -15.48 19.84 -3.13
CA ALA A 325 -15.31 21.20 -3.63
C ALA A 325 -15.62 22.28 -2.58
N MET A 326 -16.42 21.93 -1.56
CA MET A 326 -16.92 22.85 -0.53
C MET A 326 -16.29 22.65 0.85
N ILE A 327 -15.30 21.74 0.98
CA ILE A 327 -14.58 21.48 2.25
C ILE A 327 -13.26 22.26 2.26
N PRO A 328 -13.10 23.31 3.09
CA PRO A 328 -11.85 24.07 3.14
C PRO A 328 -10.74 23.27 3.83
N LEU A 329 -9.53 23.29 3.26
CA LEU A 329 -8.37 22.54 3.77
C LEU A 329 -7.91 22.99 5.17
N ARG A 330 -8.20 24.24 5.54
CA ARG A 330 -7.87 24.84 6.84
C ARG A 330 -9.01 24.74 7.87
N SER A 331 -10.11 24.06 7.54
CA SER A 331 -11.24 23.88 8.48
C SER A 331 -10.94 22.85 9.56
N ASP A 332 -11.56 22.99 10.74
CA ASP A 332 -11.50 21.96 11.79
C ASP A 332 -12.59 20.87 11.64
N LYS A 333 -13.22 20.77 10.45
CA LYS A 333 -14.20 19.72 10.14
C LYS A 333 -13.56 18.34 10.38
N LEU A 334 -14.15 17.58 11.31
CA LEU A 334 -13.77 16.19 11.56
C LEU A 334 -14.26 15.31 10.41
N MET A 335 -13.37 14.47 9.91
CA MET A 335 -13.65 13.53 8.82
C MET A 335 -13.03 12.17 9.14
N THR A 336 -13.59 11.12 8.53
CA THR A 336 -13.02 9.76 8.57
C THR A 336 -11.96 9.64 7.47
N TRP A 337 -10.81 9.07 7.82
CA TRP A 337 -9.65 8.91 6.95
C TRP A 337 -9.20 7.46 6.93
N LYS A 338 -8.73 6.98 5.78
CA LYS A 338 -8.19 5.63 5.61
C LYS A 338 -6.72 5.69 5.20
N CYS A 339 -5.84 5.11 6.01
CA CYS A 339 -4.41 5.22 5.77
C CYS A 339 -3.93 4.27 4.65
N ARG A 340 -3.41 4.84 3.55
CA ARG A 340 -2.83 4.10 2.40
C ARG A 340 -1.77 3.05 2.76
N ARG A 341 -1.11 3.18 3.91
CA ARG A 341 0.00 2.28 4.32
C ARG A 341 -0.44 1.07 5.13
N CYS A 342 -1.59 1.15 5.82
CA CYS A 342 -1.97 0.14 6.81
C CYS A 342 -3.49 -0.08 6.94
N ASP A 343 -4.29 0.52 6.06
CA ASP A 343 -5.76 0.47 5.99
C ASP A 343 -6.51 0.93 7.25
N TYR A 344 -5.80 1.38 8.30
CA TYR A 344 -6.43 1.85 9.54
C TYR A 344 -7.29 3.07 9.28
N GLU A 345 -8.54 2.99 9.75
CA GLU A 345 -9.54 4.05 9.68
C GLU A 345 -9.53 4.87 10.98
N PHE A 346 -9.54 6.19 10.85
CA PHE A 346 -9.43 7.11 11.98
C PHE A 346 -10.12 8.45 11.71
N VAL A 347 -10.55 9.11 12.77
CA VAL A 347 -11.13 10.46 12.70
C VAL A 347 -10.04 11.49 13.00
N ALA A 348 -9.95 12.53 12.18
CA ALA A 348 -9.06 13.68 12.36
C ALA A 348 -9.65 14.92 11.68
N SER A 349 -9.26 16.14 12.10
CA SER A 349 -9.72 17.37 11.44
C SER A 349 -8.97 17.62 10.13
N MET A 350 -9.65 18.25 9.16
CA MET A 350 -9.04 18.70 7.90
C MET A 350 -7.75 19.51 8.14
N ALA A 351 -7.77 20.49 9.05
CA ALA A 351 -6.61 21.29 9.41
C ALA A 351 -5.47 20.47 10.04
N SER A 352 -5.77 19.46 10.86
CA SER A 352 -4.71 18.59 11.43
C SER A 352 -4.00 17.77 10.35
N ARG A 353 -4.73 17.27 9.35
CA ARG A 353 -4.15 16.52 8.23
C ARG A 353 -3.39 17.40 7.25
N PHE A 354 -3.93 18.58 6.91
CA PHE A 354 -3.33 19.48 5.93
C PHE A 354 -2.24 20.38 6.52
N VAL A 355 -2.56 21.18 7.55
CA VAL A 355 -1.66 22.20 8.10
C VAL A 355 -0.59 21.58 9.00
N ARG A 356 -0.96 20.60 9.84
CA ARG A 356 -0.05 19.96 10.80
C ARG A 356 0.59 18.67 10.26
N ASN A 357 0.23 18.26 9.04
CA ASN A 357 0.66 17.00 8.41
C ASN A 357 0.53 15.78 9.35
N GLU A 358 -0.57 15.70 10.10
CA GLU A 358 -0.75 14.67 11.11
C GLU A 358 -0.83 13.28 10.47
N GLN A 359 0.06 12.40 10.91
CA GLN A 359 0.16 11.03 10.42
C GLN A 359 -0.88 10.12 11.07
N CYS A 360 -1.27 9.06 10.36
CA CYS A 360 -2.16 8.03 10.89
C CYS A 360 -1.75 7.57 12.31
N PRO A 361 -2.67 7.52 13.28
CA PRO A 361 -2.39 7.11 14.66
C PRO A 361 -1.74 5.72 14.78
N GLN A 362 -2.06 4.80 13.86
CA GLN A 362 -1.46 3.47 13.84
C GLN A 362 0.00 3.51 13.34
N CYS A 363 0.28 4.23 12.25
CA CYS A 363 1.64 4.36 11.69
C CYS A 363 2.59 5.23 12.53
N SER A 364 2.05 6.07 13.42
CA SER A 364 2.82 6.95 14.30
C SER A 364 3.01 6.41 15.73
N GLY A 365 2.31 5.33 16.09
CA GLY A 365 2.34 4.72 17.43
C GLY A 365 1.30 5.28 18.42
N LYS A 366 0.60 6.39 18.09
CA LYS A 366 -0.45 6.98 18.95
C LYS A 366 -1.57 5.99 19.29
N LYS A 367 -1.91 5.08 18.38
CA LYS A 367 -2.85 3.96 18.62
C LYS A 367 -2.10 2.64 18.62
N ARG A 368 -2.11 1.94 19.76
CA ARG A 368 -1.54 0.59 19.92
C ARG A 368 -2.38 -0.43 19.16
N THR A 369 -1.74 -1.22 18.30
CA THR A 369 -2.38 -2.28 17.48
C THR A 369 -1.39 -3.42 17.23
N PRO A 370 -1.84 -4.63 16.83
CA PRO A 370 -0.94 -5.72 16.46
C PRO A 370 0.11 -5.35 15.40
N LEU A 371 -0.20 -4.37 14.53
CA LEU A 371 0.67 -3.88 13.47
C LEU A 371 1.78 -2.92 13.92
N ASN A 372 1.79 -2.47 15.19
CA ASN A 372 2.87 -1.65 15.74
C ASN A 372 3.37 -2.05 17.14
N LEU A 373 2.71 -2.99 17.83
CA LEU A 373 3.18 -3.50 19.12
C LEU A 373 4.56 -4.17 19.00
N LEU A 374 5.50 -3.78 19.88
CA LEU A 374 6.88 -4.28 19.89
C LEU A 374 6.94 -5.81 19.99
N THR A 375 6.06 -6.38 20.83
CA THR A 375 6.00 -7.81 21.14
C THR A 375 5.61 -8.67 19.95
N ILE A 376 4.86 -8.12 18.99
CA ILE A 376 4.38 -8.82 17.79
C ILE A 376 5.29 -8.52 16.60
N GLN A 377 5.60 -7.25 16.36
CA GLN A 377 6.33 -6.83 15.16
C GLN A 377 7.85 -7.09 15.24
N ARG A 378 8.45 -7.07 16.45
CA ARG A 378 9.91 -7.18 16.63
C ARG A 378 10.29 -8.15 17.77
N PRO A 379 9.99 -9.45 17.63
CA PRO A 379 10.41 -10.48 18.58
C PRO A 379 11.93 -10.63 18.67
N ASP A 380 12.69 -10.17 17.67
CA ASP A 380 14.15 -10.06 17.71
C ASP A 380 14.63 -9.03 18.75
N VAL A 381 13.99 -7.86 18.78
CA VAL A 381 14.28 -6.80 19.76
C VAL A 381 13.79 -7.19 21.15
N LEU A 382 12.59 -7.77 21.27
CA LEU A 382 12.05 -8.23 22.55
C LEU A 382 12.99 -9.23 23.26
N ARG A 383 13.66 -10.10 22.47
CA ARG A 383 14.65 -11.08 22.96
C ARG A 383 15.94 -10.47 23.52
N GLU A 384 16.17 -9.18 23.32
CA GLU A 384 17.28 -8.42 23.90
C GLU A 384 16.85 -7.61 25.14
N VAL A 385 15.55 -7.34 25.36
CA VAL A 385 15.11 -6.53 26.50
C VAL A 385 15.45 -7.22 27.83
N ALA A 386 15.96 -6.46 28.80
CA ALA A 386 16.35 -6.99 30.10
C ALA A 386 15.13 -7.49 30.90
N ARG A 387 15.32 -8.60 31.63
CA ARG A 387 14.27 -9.23 32.46
C ARG A 387 13.72 -8.36 33.59
N THR A 388 14.38 -7.25 33.92
CA THR A 388 13.93 -6.28 34.93
C THR A 388 12.76 -5.40 34.45
N VAL A 389 12.46 -5.36 33.15
CA VAL A 389 11.31 -4.59 32.64
C VAL A 389 10.00 -5.35 32.89
N ARG A 390 9.05 -4.69 33.57
CA ARG A 390 7.73 -5.26 33.89
C ARG A 390 6.97 -5.70 32.61
N ARG A 391 6.37 -6.89 32.65
CA ARG A 391 5.58 -7.46 31.54
C ARG A 391 4.46 -6.52 31.06
N SER A 392 3.74 -5.88 31.99
CA SER A 392 2.67 -4.91 31.67
C SER A 392 3.19 -3.73 30.83
N LYS A 393 4.36 -3.17 31.17
CA LYS A 393 5.00 -2.13 30.35
C LYS A 393 5.31 -2.67 28.95
N LEU A 394 5.95 -3.84 28.84
CA LEU A 394 6.32 -4.43 27.54
C LEU A 394 5.13 -4.69 26.61
N MET A 395 3.99 -5.12 27.16
CA MET A 395 2.76 -5.35 26.35
C MET A 395 2.12 -4.05 25.84
N SER A 396 2.52 -2.88 26.37
CA SER A 396 2.01 -1.56 25.97
C SER A 396 2.96 -0.78 25.05
N VAL A 397 4.19 -1.25 24.84
CA VAL A 397 5.22 -0.55 24.06
C VAL A 397 5.06 -0.84 22.56
N THR A 398 5.11 0.21 21.74
CA THR A 398 5.13 0.12 20.26
C THR A 398 6.55 0.21 19.70
N ILE A 399 6.73 -0.18 18.44
CA ILE A 399 7.98 0.00 17.68
C ILE A 399 8.32 1.48 17.38
N HIS A 400 7.39 2.40 17.66
CA HIS A 400 7.54 3.83 17.40
C HIS A 400 7.87 4.64 18.66
N ASP A 401 7.74 4.02 19.85
CA ASP A 401 7.90 4.68 21.15
C ASP A 401 9.36 5.05 21.42
N ASP A 402 9.59 6.29 21.85
CA ASP A 402 10.90 6.76 22.29
C ASP A 402 11.24 6.39 23.74
N THR A 403 10.44 5.50 24.37
CA THR A 403 10.72 5.02 25.72
C THR A 403 12.07 4.29 25.74
N VAL A 404 13.00 4.77 26.57
CA VAL A 404 14.28 4.09 26.81
C VAL A 404 14.03 2.79 27.57
N LEU A 405 14.57 1.68 27.05
CA LEU A 405 14.59 0.38 27.73
C LEU A 405 16.03 -0.12 27.89
N PRO A 406 16.32 -0.87 28.98
CA PRO A 406 17.55 -1.63 29.09
C PRO A 406 17.49 -2.88 28.22
N PHE A 407 18.53 -3.07 27.41
CA PHE A 407 18.78 -4.22 26.56
C PHE A 407 20.04 -4.96 27.04
N VAL A 408 20.11 -6.26 26.75
CA VAL A 408 21.24 -7.15 27.02
C VAL A 408 21.73 -7.70 25.69
N CYS A 409 22.97 -7.35 25.32
CA CYS A 409 23.50 -7.77 24.03
C CYS A 409 23.67 -9.29 23.95
N ARG A 410 23.00 -9.94 22.99
CA ARG A 410 23.10 -11.39 22.80
C ARG A 410 24.49 -11.90 22.38
N THR A 411 25.38 -11.01 21.96
CA THR A 411 26.77 -11.30 21.54
C THR A 411 27.77 -11.14 22.69
N CYS A 412 27.84 -9.97 23.33
CA CYS A 412 28.84 -9.65 24.35
C CYS A 412 28.32 -9.68 25.80
N MET A 413 27.03 -9.96 26.00
CA MET A 413 26.32 -9.96 27.29
C MET A 413 26.27 -8.63 28.07
N SER A 414 26.91 -7.56 27.61
CA SER A 414 26.79 -6.24 28.27
C SER A 414 25.37 -5.68 28.16
N VAL A 415 24.95 -5.01 29.23
CA VAL A 415 23.79 -4.13 29.24
C VAL A 415 24.06 -2.93 28.33
N TYR A 416 23.01 -2.35 27.74
CA TYR A 416 23.01 -1.03 27.13
C TYR A 416 21.58 -0.50 27.10
N ARG A 417 21.38 0.81 27.13
CA ARG A 417 20.08 1.48 27.12
C ARG A 417 19.92 2.27 25.83
N CYS A 418 18.74 2.19 25.21
CA CYS A 418 18.39 3.07 24.11
C CYS A 418 16.86 3.19 23.94
N PRO A 419 16.37 4.21 23.21
CA PRO A 419 14.97 4.31 22.81
C PRO A 419 14.54 3.10 21.98
N VAL A 420 13.34 2.57 22.23
CA VAL A 420 12.79 1.43 21.48
C VAL A 420 12.70 1.75 20.00
N ARG A 421 12.20 2.94 19.64
CA ARG A 421 12.19 3.46 18.27
C ARG A 421 13.56 3.33 17.59
N LEU A 422 14.62 3.86 18.21
CA LEU A 422 15.98 3.80 17.68
C LEU A 422 16.44 2.34 17.50
N ARG A 423 16.21 1.47 18.50
CA ARG A 423 16.56 0.05 18.40
C ARG A 423 15.82 -0.65 17.25
N CYS A 424 14.58 -0.25 16.97
CA CYS A 424 13.78 -0.78 15.87
C CYS A 424 14.24 -0.27 14.49
N LEU A 425 14.71 0.98 14.37
CA LEU A 425 15.24 1.55 13.13
C LEU A 425 16.53 0.86 12.65
N LEU A 426 17.34 0.33 13.57
CA LEU A 426 18.56 -0.42 13.23
C LEU A 426 18.23 -1.81 12.64
N HIS A 427 18.44 -1.95 11.32
CA HIS A 427 18.25 -3.19 10.56
C HIS A 427 19.49 -4.11 10.60
N GLY A 428 19.33 -5.38 10.18
CA GLY A 428 20.17 -6.52 10.57
C GLY A 428 21.68 -6.51 10.23
N GLN A 429 22.18 -5.53 9.47
CA GLN A 429 23.62 -5.33 9.27
C GLN A 429 24.24 -4.42 10.35
N ALA A 430 23.47 -3.44 10.85
CA ALA A 430 23.90 -2.51 11.88
C ALA A 430 24.04 -3.19 13.25
N THR A 431 24.98 -2.71 14.06
CA THR A 431 25.28 -3.29 15.38
C THR A 431 24.66 -2.42 16.47
N ALA A 432 23.52 -2.83 17.02
CA ALA A 432 22.78 -2.00 17.99
C ALA A 432 23.44 -1.85 19.38
N CYS A 433 24.31 -2.79 19.78
CA CYS A 433 25.04 -2.68 21.05
C CYS A 433 26.29 -1.80 20.87
N PRO A 434 26.41 -0.66 21.59
CA PRO A 434 27.53 0.28 21.43
C PRO A 434 28.89 -0.37 21.67
N LYS A 435 29.00 -1.25 22.67
CA LYS A 435 30.22 -2.03 22.93
C LYS A 435 30.63 -2.90 21.73
N CYS A 436 29.68 -3.56 21.06
CA CYS A 436 29.98 -4.34 19.86
C CYS A 436 30.31 -3.46 18.66
N GLN A 437 29.69 -2.29 18.52
CA GLN A 437 30.01 -1.31 17.48
C GLN A 437 31.43 -0.76 17.67
N TRP A 438 31.81 -0.38 18.89
CA TRP A 438 33.15 0.10 19.23
C TRP A 438 34.25 -0.93 18.90
N HIS A 439 34.07 -2.20 19.26
CA HIS A 439 35.04 -3.25 18.90
C HIS A 439 35.18 -3.43 17.37
N ARG A 440 34.09 -3.28 16.61
CA ARG A 440 34.15 -3.33 15.13
C ARG A 440 34.87 -2.12 14.56
N ALA A 441 34.65 -0.93 15.10
CA ALA A 441 35.36 0.29 14.70
C ALA A 441 36.86 0.25 15.05
N LYS A 442 37.22 -0.28 16.24
CA LYS A 442 38.63 -0.49 16.63
C LYS A 442 39.33 -1.43 15.64
N LEU A 443 38.76 -2.60 15.37
CA LEU A 443 39.33 -3.57 14.43
C LEU A 443 39.43 -3.02 13.00
N ALA A 444 38.44 -2.22 12.54
CA ALA A 444 38.51 -1.59 11.23
C ALA A 444 39.69 -0.61 11.09
N ARG A 445 40.01 0.15 12.15
CA ARG A 445 41.19 1.03 12.18
C ARG A 445 42.50 0.24 12.19
N GLU A 446 42.59 -0.80 13.01
CA GLU A 446 43.76 -1.69 13.06
C GLU A 446 44.05 -2.35 11.70
N LEU A 447 42.99 -2.82 11.02
CA LEU A 447 43.10 -3.37 9.67
C LEU A 447 43.56 -2.32 8.65
N ALA A 448 42.97 -1.12 8.67
CA ALA A 448 43.36 -0.03 7.76
C ALA A 448 44.85 0.34 7.89
N ILE A 449 45.35 0.46 9.13
CA ILE A 449 46.77 0.69 9.43
C ILE A 449 47.60 -0.46 8.85
N SER A 450 47.23 -1.72 9.14
CA SER A 450 47.98 -2.89 8.65
C SER A 450 48.03 -2.98 7.12
N SER A 451 46.97 -2.57 6.41
CA SER A 451 46.96 -2.52 4.95
C SER A 451 47.83 -1.39 4.37
N SER A 452 47.98 -0.25 5.05
CA SER A 452 48.92 0.79 4.62
C SER A 452 50.39 0.40 4.81
N THR A 453 50.69 -0.51 5.75
CA THR A 453 52.06 -0.99 6.00
C THR A 453 52.44 -2.23 5.18
N ALA A 454 51.48 -2.90 4.52
CA ALA A 454 51.69 -4.20 3.88
C ALA A 454 51.78 -4.10 2.35
N ASN A 455 52.91 -3.59 1.84
CA ASN A 455 53.25 -3.73 0.43
C ASN A 455 53.98 -5.05 0.13
N ALA A 456 53.63 -5.66 -1.02
CA ALA A 456 54.42 -6.68 -1.73
C ALA A 456 54.62 -8.09 -1.12
N SER A 457 53.58 -8.73 -0.55
CA SER A 457 53.38 -10.22 -0.65
C SER A 457 52.23 -10.78 0.20
N GLY A 458 51.76 -10.07 1.23
CA GLY A 458 50.73 -10.56 2.15
C GLY A 458 49.33 -10.68 1.53
N LYS A 459 48.78 -11.90 1.48
CA LYS A 459 47.37 -12.13 1.08
C LYS A 459 46.42 -11.31 1.97
N PRO A 460 45.44 -10.57 1.41
CA PRO A 460 44.56 -9.72 2.20
C PRO A 460 43.74 -10.55 3.19
N LEU A 461 43.77 -10.15 4.47
CA LEU A 461 43.01 -10.77 5.54
C LEU A 461 41.51 -10.61 5.27
N ARG A 462 40.84 -11.69 4.83
CA ARG A 462 39.39 -11.68 4.56
C ARG A 462 38.60 -11.29 5.82
N LEU A 463 37.71 -10.31 5.69
CA LEU A 463 36.78 -9.87 6.75
C LEU A 463 35.88 -10.98 7.33
N SER A 464 35.86 -12.18 6.73
CA SER A 464 35.23 -13.38 7.31
C SER A 464 35.78 -13.75 8.70
N ALA A 465 36.94 -13.23 9.09
CA ALA A 465 37.55 -13.45 10.40
C ALA A 465 37.02 -12.54 11.53
N ILE A 466 36.05 -11.63 11.30
CA ILE A 466 35.27 -11.03 12.40
C ILE A 466 34.30 -12.07 12.98
N LYS A 467 34.86 -13.14 13.56
CA LYS A 467 34.16 -14.00 14.51
C LYS A 467 33.69 -13.07 15.61
N LYS A 468 32.39 -12.73 15.61
CA LYS A 468 31.71 -12.18 16.77
C LYS A 468 32.02 -13.16 17.90
N HIS A 469 32.97 -12.82 18.79
CA HIS A 469 33.30 -13.63 19.96
C HIS A 469 32.07 -13.58 20.88
N ARG A 470 31.12 -14.48 20.58
CA ARG A 470 29.91 -14.69 21.33
C ARG A 470 30.39 -15.18 22.68
N ARG A 471 30.40 -14.28 23.67
CA ARG A 471 30.98 -14.59 24.97
C ARG A 471 30.29 -15.84 25.49
N TYR A 472 31.07 -16.87 25.79
CA TYR A 472 30.53 -18.11 26.36
C TYR A 472 29.70 -17.75 27.58
N ARG A 473 28.43 -18.20 27.57
CA ARG A 473 27.45 -17.91 28.61
C ARG A 473 27.67 -18.89 29.74
N ASN A 474 28.07 -18.39 30.90
CA ASN A 474 28.27 -19.18 32.10
C ASN A 474 27.60 -18.50 33.31
N ARG A 475 27.41 -19.28 34.38
CA ARG A 475 26.72 -18.84 35.60
C ARG A 475 27.34 -17.57 36.21
N VAL A 476 28.67 -17.43 36.15
CA VAL A 476 29.39 -16.24 36.64
C VAL A 476 28.99 -14.98 35.88
N LYS A 477 29.04 -15.00 34.54
CA LYS A 477 28.66 -13.84 33.70
C LYS A 477 27.18 -13.50 33.79
N GLU A 478 26.31 -14.50 33.97
CA GLU A 478 24.89 -14.25 34.21
C GLU A 478 24.67 -13.61 35.60
N SER A 479 25.42 -14.00 36.62
CA SER A 479 25.40 -13.35 37.95
C SER A 479 25.86 -11.90 37.89
N VAL A 480 26.99 -11.60 37.22
CA VAL A 480 27.49 -10.23 37.02
C VAL A 480 26.45 -9.36 36.31
N LEU A 481 25.88 -9.86 35.20
CA LEU A 481 24.80 -9.18 34.47
C LEU A 481 23.57 -8.93 35.34
N LEU A 482 23.16 -9.90 36.17
CA LEU A 482 22.01 -9.74 37.07
C LEU A 482 22.29 -8.72 38.17
N ASN A 483 23.53 -8.61 38.65
CA ASN A 483 23.94 -7.58 39.61
C ASN A 483 23.92 -6.19 38.96
N GLU A 484 24.50 -5.99 37.77
CA GLU A 484 24.41 -4.74 37.00
C GLU A 484 22.93 -4.30 36.82
N LEU A 485 22.05 -5.23 36.44
CA LEU A 485 20.62 -4.97 36.27
C LEU A 485 19.86 -4.68 37.57
N ARG A 486 20.34 -5.18 38.72
CA ARG A 486 19.79 -4.91 40.06
C ARG A 486 20.19 -3.54 40.60
N MET A 487 21.42 -3.08 40.31
CA MET A 487 21.90 -1.75 40.74
C MET A 487 21.06 -0.61 40.16
N ARG A 488 20.43 -0.81 39.00
CA ARG A 488 19.53 0.16 38.34
C ARG A 488 20.14 1.56 38.17
N ASP A 489 21.45 1.66 37.95
CA ASP A 489 22.04 2.91 37.43
C ASP A 489 21.44 3.18 36.05
N VAL A 490 20.45 4.06 36.01
CA VAL A 490 19.71 4.48 34.81
C VAL A 490 20.28 5.75 34.19
N SER A 491 21.13 6.47 34.92
CA SER A 491 21.84 7.65 34.44
C SER A 491 22.94 7.24 33.46
N LEU A 492 23.62 6.12 33.72
CA LEU A 492 24.58 5.54 32.79
C LEU A 492 23.88 4.68 31.72
N MET A 493 24.14 4.97 30.45
CA MET A 493 23.49 4.30 29.31
C MET A 493 24.17 2.99 28.87
N ASN A 494 25.47 2.77 29.15
CA ASN A 494 26.28 1.68 28.59
C ASN A 494 27.16 0.99 29.63
#